data_AF-A0A1G2SN96-F1
#
_entry.id   AF-A0A1G2SN96-F1
#
_cell.length_a   1.000
_cell.length_b   1.000
_cell.length_c   1.000
_cell.angle_alpha   90.00
_cell.angle_beta   90.00
_cell.angle_gamma   90.00
#
_symmetry.space_group_name_H-M   'P 1'
#
loop_
_entity.id
_entity.type
_entity.pdbx_description
1 polymer ?
#
loop_
_entity_poly.entity_id
_entity_poly.type
_entity_poly.pdbx_seq_one_letter_code
_entity_poly.pdbx_strand_id
1 'polypeptide(L)' 'MADVRDDLGMELSSKAKNELREILGKEIDAEVVDGFSDEDINNIGLLLLNTLAESLKMDVAGPELRARTCE' A
#
# COMPACT_ATOMS: atom_id res chain seq x y z
N MET A 1 9.94 17.64 -15.77
CA MET A 1 9.94 16.32 -15.12
C MET A 1 9.42 16.56 -13.72
N ALA A 2 8.13 16.29 -13.49
CA ALA A 2 7.54 16.46 -12.17
C ALA A 2 8.04 15.31 -11.28
N ASP A 3 8.75 15.71 -10.24
CA ASP A 3 9.23 14.89 -9.14
C ASP A 3 8.00 14.28 -8.45
N VAL A 4 7.79 12.96 -8.59
CA VAL A 4 6.75 12.22 -7.84
C VAL A 4 7.31 11.89 -6.45
N ARG A 5 7.80 12.92 -5.76
CA ARG A 5 8.09 12.94 -4.33
C ARG A 5 7.14 13.94 -3.68
N ASP A 6 5.85 13.80 -3.94
CA ASP A 6 4.88 14.15 -2.93
C ASP A 6 4.89 13.01 -1.92
N ASP A 7 5.86 13.12 -1.02
CA ASP A 7 5.89 12.50 0.30
C ASP A 7 4.60 12.99 1.01
N LEU A 8 3.48 12.34 0.70
CA LEU A 8 2.32 12.38 1.57
C LEU A 8 2.88 11.89 2.90
N GLY A 9 3.00 12.78 3.90
CA GLY A 9 3.43 12.47 5.27
C GLY A 9 2.47 11.53 6.01
N MET A 10 1.90 10.58 5.29
CA MET A 10 1.16 9.44 5.77
C MET A 10 2.15 8.42 6.30
N GLU A 11 1.98 8.15 7.57
CA GLU A 11 2.72 7.11 8.28
C GLU A 11 1.71 6.02 8.66
N LEU A 12 2.11 4.76 8.46
CA LEU A 12 1.36 3.64 9.00
C LEU A 12 1.33 3.74 10.52
N SER A 13 0.19 3.41 11.12
CA SER A 13 0.13 3.23 12.57
C SER A 13 1.13 2.17 13.04
N SER A 14 1.63 2.29 14.28
CA SER A 14 2.56 1.30 14.86
C SER A 14 1.98 -0.13 14.83
N LYS A 15 0.67 -0.26 15.01
CA LYS A 15 -0.02 -1.55 14.87
C LYS A 15 0.10 -2.12 13.46
N ALA A 16 -0.17 -1.30 12.44
CA ALA A 16 -0.07 -1.71 11.05
C ALA A 16 1.38 -2.06 10.65
N LYS A 17 2.37 -1.33 11.16
CA LYS A 17 3.80 -1.67 10.97
C LYS A 17 4.14 -3.03 11.57
N ASN A 18 3.69 -3.33 12.78
CA ASN A 18 3.93 -4.61 13.43
C ASN A 18 3.24 -5.78 12.69
N GLU A 19 1.98 -5.60 12.30
CA GLU A 19 1.25 -6.61 11.52
C GLU A 19 1.92 -6.85 10.16
N LEU A 20 2.40 -5.79 9.49
CA LEU A 20 3.13 -5.91 8.25
C LEU A 20 4.45 -6.68 8.43
N ARG A 21 5.21 -6.42 9.51
CA ARG A 21 6.41 -7.19 9.86
C ARG A 21 6.09 -8.67 10.05
N GLU A 22 5.03 -9.00 10.79
CA GLU A 22 4.63 -10.39 11.01
C GLU A 22 4.23 -11.12 9.72
N ILE A 23 3.54 -10.42 8.80
CA ILE A 23 3.16 -10.98 7.50
C ILE A 23 4.40 -11.19 6.64
N LEU A 24 5.25 -10.16 6.49
CA LEU A 24 6.47 -10.26 5.70
C LEU A 24 7.39 -11.37 6.24
N GLY A 25 7.53 -11.50 7.56
CA GLY A 25 8.37 -12.53 8.17
C GLY A 25 7.90 -13.96 7.86
N LYS A 26 6.60 -14.15 7.59
CA LYS A 26 6.05 -15.45 7.15
C LYS A 26 6.27 -15.71 5.67
N GLU A 27 6.28 -14.67 4.84
CA GLU A 27 6.34 -14.78 3.38
C GLU A 27 7.76 -14.80 2.82
N ILE A 28 8.69 -14.02 3.40
CA ILE A 28 10.03 -13.79 2.82
C ILE A 28 11.20 -14.01 3.79
N ASP A 29 10.95 -14.68 4.92
CA ASP A 29 11.87 -14.95 6.05
C ASP A 29 11.92 -13.84 7.12
N ALA A 30 11.85 -14.24 8.38
CA ALA A 30 11.85 -13.36 9.54
C ALA A 30 13.22 -12.68 9.74
N GLU A 31 14.33 -13.37 9.47
CA GLU A 31 15.67 -12.78 9.63
C GLU A 31 15.91 -11.61 8.68
N VAL A 32 15.32 -11.66 7.48
CA VAL A 32 15.38 -10.58 6.50
C VAL A 32 14.57 -9.38 6.99
N VAL A 33 13.37 -9.63 7.51
CA VAL A 33 12.43 -8.58 7.96
C VAL A 33 12.90 -7.89 9.24
N ASP A 34 13.59 -8.60 10.13
CA ASP A 34 14.23 -8.01 11.30
C ASP A 34 15.33 -7.00 10.91
N GLY A 35 15.92 -7.14 9.71
CA GLY A 35 16.86 -6.19 9.14
C GLY A 35 16.22 -4.89 8.62
N PHE A 36 14.89 -4.85 8.47
CA PHE A 36 14.19 -3.66 7.97
C PHE A 36 13.98 -2.62 9.05
N SER A 37 14.31 -1.36 8.74
CA SER A 37 13.99 -0.22 9.58
C SER A 37 12.48 0.07 9.59
N ASP A 38 12.02 0.89 10.53
CA ASP A 38 10.62 1.31 10.55
C ASP A 38 10.24 2.17 9.34
N GLU A 39 11.21 2.88 8.75
CA GLU A 39 11.04 3.61 7.50
C GLU A 39 10.84 2.65 6.32
N ASP A 40 11.61 1.56 6.26
CA ASP A 40 11.45 0.53 5.22
C ASP A 40 10.06 -0.10 5.29
N ILE A 41 9.61 -0.49 6.48
CA ILE A 41 8.26 -1.05 6.67
C ILE A 41 7.18 -0.04 6.30
N ASN A 42 7.36 1.24 6.65
CA ASN A 42 6.43 2.29 6.26
C ASN A 42 6.34 2.40 4.73
N ASN A 43 7.48 2.47 4.05
CA ASN A 43 7.57 2.61 2.59
C ASN A 43 6.97 1.41 1.87
N ILE A 44 7.23 0.18 2.35
CA ILE A 44 6.62 -1.04 1.80
C ILE A 44 5.11 -0.99 1.93
N GLY A 45 4.58 -0.66 3.12
CA GLY A 45 3.13 -0.62 3.31
C GLY A 45 2.45 0.48 2.48
N LEU A 46 3.08 1.66 2.34
CA LEU A 46 2.56 2.72 1.45
C LEU A 46 2.56 2.28 -0.01
N LEU A 47 3.61 1.60 -0.48
CA LEU A 47 3.67 1.06 -1.84
C LEU A 47 2.55 0.05 -2.10
N LEU A 48 2.28 -0.85 -1.15
CA LEU A 48 1.18 -1.82 -1.24
C LEU A 48 -0.19 -1.13 -1.29
N LEU A 49 -0.41 -0.12 -0.44
CA LEU A 49 -1.64 0.67 -0.44
C LEU A 49 -1.84 1.41 -1.76
N ASN A 50 -0.79 2.02 -2.30
CA ASN A 50 -0.84 2.69 -3.60
C ASN A 50 -1.16 1.70 -4.73
N THR A 51 -0.51 0.55 -4.75
CA THR A 51 -0.77 -0.51 -5.75
C THR A 51 -2.20 -1.02 -5.67
N LEU A 52 -2.73 -1.22 -4.45
CA LEU A 52 -4.12 -1.62 -4.24
C LEU A 52 -5.09 -0.53 -4.70
N ALA A 53 -4.82 0.74 -4.35
CA ALA A 53 -5.64 1.86 -4.76
C ALA A 53 -5.68 2.04 -6.29
N GLU A 54 -4.56 1.82 -6.97
CA GLU A 54 -4.49 1.82 -8.43
C GLU A 54 -5.27 0.66 -9.04
N SER A 55 -5.11 -0.56 -8.50
CA SER A 55 -5.83 -1.75 -8.96
C SER A 55 -7.34 -1.59 -8.80
N LEU A 56 -7.80 -1.06 -7.65
CA LEU A 56 -9.20 -0.74 -7.41
C LEU A 56 -9.73 0.35 -8.35
N LYS A 57 -8.94 1.38 -8.67
CA LYS A 57 -9.33 2.38 -9.69
C LYS A 57 -9.52 1.75 -11.07
N MET A 58 -8.71 0.75 -11.43
CA MET A 58 -8.84 0.02 -12.69
C MET A 58 -10.12 -0.83 -12.71
N ASP A 59 -10.47 -1.50 -11.61
CA ASP A 59 -11.71 -2.27 -11.49
C ASP A 59 -12.96 -1.37 -11.47
N VAL A 60 -12.87 -0.18 -10.87
CA VAL A 60 -13.94 0.83 -10.85
C VAL A 60 -14.14 1.49 -12.23
N ALA A 61 -13.15 1.42 -13.12
CA ALA A 61 -13.28 1.82 -14.53
C ALA A 61 -13.79 0.69 -15.43
N GLY A 62 -14.10 -0.49 -14.87
CA GLY A 62 -14.84 -1.55 -15.54
C GLY A 62 -16.30 -1.16 -15.80
N PRO A 63 -16.98 -1.69 -16.84
CA PRO A 63 -18.25 -1.17 -17.36
C PRO A 63 -19.45 -1.15 -16.40
N GLU A 64 -19.32 -1.75 -15.22
CA GLU A 64 -20.44 -1.99 -14.31
C GLU A 64 -20.79 -0.79 -13.42
N LEU A 65 -19.95 0.25 -13.36
CA LEU A 65 -20.28 1.52 -12.69
C LEU A 65 -20.99 2.55 -13.59
N ARG A 66 -21.38 2.17 -14.82
CA ARG A 66 -22.24 3.02 -15.68
C ARG A 66 -23.73 2.88 -15.39
N ALA A 67 -24.16 1.92 -14.57
CA ALA A 67 -25.57 1.67 -14.31
C ALA A 67 -26.05 2.38 -13.03
N ARG A 68 -26.15 3.72 -13.08
CA ARG A 68 -27.19 4.54 -12.39
C ARG A 68 -26.83 6.03 -12.42
N THR A 69 -26.89 6.63 -13.61
CA THR A 69 -27.19 8.06 -13.76
C THR A 69 -27.64 8.29 -15.20
N CYS A 70 -28.83 7.80 -15.57
CA CYS A 70 -29.62 8.29 -16.69
C CYS A 70 -31.10 8.06 -16.34
N GLU A 71 -31.77 9.19 -16.09
CA GLU A 71 -33.22 9.48 -16.16
C GLU A 71 -34.20 8.70 -15.28
#